data_AF-A0A970NRU0-F1
#
_entry.id   AF-A0A970NRU0-F1
#
_cell.length_a   1.000
_cell.length_b   1.000
_cell.length_c   1.000
_cell.angle_alpha   90.00
_cell.angle_beta   90.00
_cell.angle_gamma   90.00
#
_symmetry.space_group_name_H-M   'P 1'
#
loop_
_entity.id
_entity.type
_entity.pdbx_description
1 polymer ?
#
loop_
_entity_poly.entity_id
_entity_poly.type
_entity_poly.pdbx_seq_one_letter_code
_entity_poly.pdbx_strand_id
1 'polypeptide(L)'
;MKKTAVFPGSFDPFTRGHENVILRALPLFDEIIIAIGINAEKKAFFQVDQRLQWIKQVFAEYPKVKVEAFTGLTVNFCKQENASYILRGLRTSADFEFERSIGQINKQMHPDIETVFFLALPQYTALTSSIVRDIIRNGGDASAFVPEAIAHSIKNYKL
;
A
#
# COMPACT_ATOMS: atom_id res chain seq x y z
N MET A 1 -2.38 24.13 6.39
CA MET A 1 -1.96 23.38 5.19
C MET A 1 -2.68 22.05 5.18
N LYS A 2 -3.15 21.56 4.04
CA LYS A 2 -3.84 20.27 3.91
C LYS A 2 -2.87 19.13 4.26
N LYS A 3 -3.24 18.23 5.16
CA LYS A 3 -2.45 17.06 5.55
C LYS A 3 -2.66 15.94 4.54
N THR A 4 -1.89 15.95 3.46
CA THR A 4 -1.90 14.88 2.44
C THR A 4 -0.80 13.88 2.72
N ALA A 5 -1.15 12.59 2.72
CA ALA A 5 -0.22 11.50 2.92
C ALA A 5 -0.18 10.54 1.72
N VAL A 6 1.00 10.03 1.39
CA VAL A 6 1.19 8.98 0.38
C VAL A 6 1.42 7.65 1.09
N PHE A 7 0.64 6.63 0.75
CA PHE A 7 0.87 5.24 1.16
C PHE A 7 1.43 4.46 -0.03
N PRO A 8 2.77 4.39 -0.19
CA PRO A 8 3.38 3.75 -1.33
C PRO A 8 3.45 2.23 -1.15
N GLY A 9 3.41 1.48 -2.24
CA GLY A 9 3.60 0.03 -2.20
C GLY A 9 3.47 -0.62 -3.56
N SER A 10 3.84 -1.90 -3.67
CA SER A 10 3.53 -2.68 -4.87
C SER A 10 2.08 -3.18 -4.87
N PHE A 11 1.50 -3.44 -3.70
CA PHE A 11 0.12 -3.88 -3.53
C PHE A 11 -0.28 -5.03 -4.47
N ASP A 12 0.54 -6.09 -4.49
CA ASP A 12 0.44 -7.20 -5.44
C ASP A 12 0.10 -8.54 -4.77
N PRO A 13 -1.14 -8.77 -4.27
CA PRO A 13 -2.27 -7.85 -4.28
C PRO A 13 -2.31 -6.96 -3.04
N PHE A 14 -3.23 -5.98 -3.03
CA PHE A 14 -3.64 -5.27 -1.84
C PHE A 14 -4.32 -6.25 -0.87
N THR A 15 -4.09 -6.11 0.43
CA THR A 15 -4.49 -7.10 1.45
C THR A 15 -5.27 -6.42 2.57
N ARG A 16 -5.93 -7.19 3.44
CA ARG A 16 -6.61 -6.63 4.62
C ARG A 16 -5.67 -5.92 5.59
N GLY A 17 -4.38 -6.29 5.59
CA GLY A 17 -3.34 -5.57 6.33
C GLY A 17 -3.12 -4.15 5.79
N HIS A 18 -3.06 -3.99 4.47
CA HIS A 18 -2.95 -2.68 3.83
C HIS A 18 -4.19 -1.82 4.05
N GLU A 19 -5.38 -2.42 3.88
CA GLU A 19 -6.67 -1.78 4.14
C GLU A 19 -6.73 -1.23 5.57
N ASN A 20 -6.33 -2.03 6.55
CA ASN A 20 -6.32 -1.60 7.95
C ASN A 20 -5.44 -0.38 8.23
N VAL A 21 -4.27 -0.28 7.58
CA VAL A 21 -3.39 0.90 7.71
C VAL A 21 -4.11 2.14 7.20
N ILE A 22 -4.76 2.06 6.03
CA ILE A 22 -5.50 3.20 5.46
C ILE A 22 -6.66 3.60 6.35
N LEU A 23 -7.49 2.65 6.77
CA LEU A 23 -8.66 2.92 7.60
C LEU A 23 -8.28 3.59 8.94
N ARG A 24 -7.16 3.19 9.53
CA ARG A 24 -6.63 3.81 10.77
C ARG A 24 -5.98 5.17 10.54
N ALA A 25 -5.49 5.45 9.34
CA ALA A 25 -4.89 6.72 8.98
C ALA A 25 -5.92 7.79 8.58
N LEU A 26 -7.10 7.39 8.05
CA LEU A 26 -8.17 8.30 7.60
C LEU A 26 -8.56 9.43 8.58
N PRO A 27 -8.59 9.22 9.92
CA PRO A 27 -8.89 10.30 10.87
C PRO A 27 -7.75 11.32 11.03
N LEU A 28 -6.52 10.99 10.61
CA LEU A 28 -5.33 11.82 10.85
C LEU A 28 -4.97 12.73 9.68
N PHE A 29 -5.44 12.39 8.48
CA PHE A 29 -5.10 13.07 7.23
C PHE A 29 -6.36 13.59 6.52
N ASP A 30 -6.17 14.69 5.80
CA ASP A 30 -7.22 15.28 4.98
C ASP A 30 -7.38 14.51 3.66
N GLU A 31 -6.28 13.92 3.17
CA GLU A 31 -6.23 13.09 1.97
C GLU A 31 -5.15 12.02 2.10
N ILE A 32 -5.43 10.82 1.60
CA ILE A 32 -4.47 9.72 1.50
C ILE A 32 -4.40 9.24 0.06
N ILE A 33 -3.20 9.23 -0.51
CA ILE A 33 -2.92 8.74 -1.86
C ILE A 33 -2.27 7.36 -1.74
N ILE A 34 -3.00 6.31 -2.11
CA ILE A 34 -2.44 4.97 -2.25
C ILE A 34 -1.67 4.91 -3.56
N ALA A 35 -0.34 4.84 -3.48
CA ALA A 35 0.54 5.01 -4.62
C ALA A 35 1.21 3.68 -5.01
N ILE A 36 0.82 3.15 -6.17
CA ILE A 36 1.37 1.92 -6.71
C ILE A 36 2.69 2.20 -7.41
N GLY A 37 3.80 1.76 -6.84
CA GLY A 37 5.12 1.85 -7.47
C GLY A 37 5.24 0.87 -8.64
N ILE A 38 5.52 1.38 -9.84
CA ILE A 38 5.80 0.57 -11.03
C ILE A 38 7.31 0.31 -11.09
N ASN A 39 7.70 -0.95 -10.98
CA ASN A 39 9.08 -1.38 -11.18
C ASN A 39 9.16 -2.24 -12.45
N ALA A 40 9.79 -1.71 -13.49
CA ALA A 40 9.93 -2.38 -14.79
C ALA A 40 10.75 -3.67 -14.74
N GLU A 41 11.62 -3.82 -13.74
CA GLU A 41 12.50 -5.00 -13.59
C GLU A 41 11.84 -6.15 -12.83
N LYS A 42 10.71 -5.90 -12.15
CA LYS A 42 10.01 -6.92 -11.37
C LYS A 42 8.77 -7.42 -12.10
N LYS A 43 8.72 -8.74 -12.34
CA LYS A 43 7.51 -9.41 -12.82
C LYS A 43 6.45 -9.40 -11.73
N ALA A 44 5.47 -8.49 -11.87
CA ALA A 44 4.30 -8.44 -10.99
C ALA A 44 3.40 -9.66 -11.23
N PHE A 45 2.73 -10.12 -10.19
CA PHE A 45 1.76 -11.21 -10.29
C PHE A 45 0.43 -10.73 -10.88
N PHE A 46 0.00 -9.53 -10.50
CA PHE A 46 -1.13 -8.82 -11.08
C PHE A 46 -0.68 -7.57 -11.82
N GLN A 47 -1.32 -7.30 -12.96
CA GLN A 47 -1.08 -6.10 -13.75
C GLN A 47 -1.37 -4.83 -12.93
N VAL A 48 -0.65 -3.75 -13.22
CA VAL A 48 -0.82 -2.48 -12.49
C VAL A 48 -2.24 -1.95 -12.58
N ASP A 49 -2.85 -2.02 -13.77
CA ASP A 49 -4.22 -1.55 -13.99
C ASP A 49 -5.24 -2.34 -13.17
N GLN A 50 -5.03 -3.66 -13.04
CA GLN A 50 -5.88 -4.50 -12.20
C GLN A 50 -5.76 -4.12 -10.72
N ARG A 51 -4.54 -3.87 -10.23
CA ARG A 51 -4.30 -3.44 -8.85
C ARG A 51 -4.91 -2.06 -8.58
N LEU A 52 -4.77 -1.12 -9.52
CA LEU A 52 -5.41 0.19 -9.45
C LEU A 52 -6.93 0.07 -9.34
N GLN A 53 -7.55 -0.70 -10.24
CA GLN A 53 -8.99 -0.90 -10.26
C GLN A 53 -9.49 -1.51 -8.95
N TRP A 54 -8.82 -2.54 -8.45
CA TRP A 54 -9.16 -3.17 -7.18
C TRP A 54 -9.11 -2.20 -6.02
N ILE A 55 -8.02 -1.46 -5.85
CA ILE A 55 -7.88 -0.54 -4.73
C ILE A 55 -8.91 0.60 -4.85
N LYS A 56 -9.21 1.09 -6.06
CA LYS A 56 -10.29 2.07 -6.29
C LYS A 56 -11.65 1.53 -5.86
N GLN A 57 -11.95 0.26 -6.12
CA GLN A 57 -13.19 -0.37 -5.66
C GLN A 57 -13.25 -0.53 -4.14
N VAL A 58 -12.13 -0.93 -3.51
CA VAL A 58 -12.04 -1.04 -2.04
C VAL A 58 -12.37 0.29 -1.36
N PHE A 59 -11.92 1.41 -1.94
CA PHE A 59 -12.07 2.73 -1.35
C PHE A 59 -13.11 3.62 -2.04
N ALA A 60 -14.06 3.05 -2.78
CA ALA A 60 -15.04 3.82 -3.56
C ALA A 60 -15.88 4.78 -2.68
N GLU A 61 -16.21 4.36 -1.46
CA GLU A 61 -17.00 5.14 -0.50
C GLU A 61 -16.14 6.09 0.37
N TYR A 62 -14.83 6.18 0.11
CA TYR A 62 -13.89 6.97 0.91
C TYR A 62 -13.38 8.17 0.11
N PRO A 63 -14.06 9.33 0.16
CA PRO A 63 -13.73 10.50 -0.68
C PRO A 63 -12.36 11.13 -0.38
N LYS A 64 -11.75 10.77 0.76
CA LYS A 64 -10.40 11.19 1.15
C LYS A 64 -9.30 10.32 0.55
N VAL A 65 -9.65 9.21 -0.12
CA VAL A 65 -8.67 8.26 -0.67
C VAL A 65 -8.55 8.45 -2.18
N LYS A 66 -7.34 8.66 -2.64
CA LYS A 66 -6.97 8.60 -4.06
C LYS A 66 -6.10 7.38 -4.31
N VAL A 67 -6.11 6.89 -5.54
CA VAL A 67 -5.35 5.71 -5.94
C VAL A 67 -4.65 6.01 -7.26
N GLU A 68 -3.33 6.01 -7.22
CA GLU A 68 -2.48 6.38 -8.35
C GLU A 68 -1.34 5.39 -8.53
N ALA A 69 -0.75 5.37 -9.72
CA ALA A 69 0.48 4.64 -9.98
C ALA A 69 1.58 5.65 -10.33
N PHE A 70 2.81 5.33 -9.95
CA PHE A 70 3.95 6.22 -10.19
C PHE A 70 5.21 5.42 -10.52
N THR A 71 6.15 6.10 -11.15
CA THR A 71 7.52 5.63 -11.42
C THR A 71 8.53 6.55 -10.76
N GLY A 72 9.69 6.02 -10.38
CA GLY A 72 10.76 6.80 -9.76
C GLY A 72 10.67 6.86 -8.23
N LEU A 73 11.22 7.93 -7.65
CA LEU A 73 11.34 8.05 -6.19
C LEU A 73 10.02 8.45 -5.53
N THR A 74 9.60 7.70 -4.51
CA THR A 74 8.41 8.00 -3.69
C THR A 74 8.40 9.43 -3.17
N VAL A 75 9.53 9.93 -2.70
CA VAL A 75 9.62 11.27 -2.13
C VAL A 75 9.41 12.37 -3.18
N ASN A 76 9.80 12.12 -4.43
CA ASN A 76 9.54 13.05 -5.54
C ASN A 76 8.07 13.01 -5.94
N PHE A 77 7.45 11.83 -5.94
CA PHE A 77 6.00 11.71 -6.12
C PHE A 77 5.23 12.47 -5.03
N CYS A 78 5.69 12.41 -3.77
CA CYS A 78 5.10 13.21 -2.70
C CYS A 78 5.17 14.72 -3.00
N LYS A 79 6.29 15.22 -3.54
CA LYS A 79 6.41 16.64 -3.94
C LYS A 79 5.45 17.00 -5.07
N GLN A 80 5.29 16.13 -6.07
CA GLN A 80 4.35 16.34 -7.19
C GLN A 80 2.91 16.46 -6.68
N GLU A 81 2.54 15.61 -5.72
CA GLU A 81 1.21 15.56 -5.11
C GLU A 81 1.01 16.56 -3.96
N ASN A 82 2.00 17.41 -3.66
CA ASN A 82 2.00 18.31 -2.51
C ASN A 82 1.71 17.58 -1.18
N ALA A 83 2.20 16.34 -1.06
CA ALA A 83 2.09 15.52 0.14
C ALA A 83 3.26 15.78 1.10
N SER A 84 2.93 15.93 2.38
CA SER A 84 3.92 16.17 3.45
C SER A 84 4.23 14.90 4.26
N TYR A 85 3.53 13.80 3.99
CA TYR A 85 3.65 12.57 4.78
C TYR A 85 3.77 11.33 3.90
N ILE A 86 4.65 10.41 4.28
CA ILE A 86 4.73 9.05 3.75
C ILE A 86 4.22 8.10 4.83
N LEU A 87 3.18 7.34 4.55
CA LEU A 87 2.64 6.31 5.43
C LEU A 87 3.34 4.97 5.17
N ARG A 88 3.74 4.26 6.23
CA ARG A 88 4.26 2.90 6.15
C ARG A 88 3.65 2.02 7.23
N GLY A 89 3.35 0.77 6.88
CA GLY A 89 2.93 -0.26 7.83
C GLY A 89 4.12 -1.09 8.28
N LEU A 90 4.21 -1.40 9.58
CA LEU A 90 5.27 -2.22 10.16
C LEU A 90 4.67 -3.45 10.82
N ARG A 91 5.14 -4.65 10.45
CA ARG A 91 4.70 -5.91 11.08
C ARG A 91 5.75 -6.47 12.04
N THR A 92 7.02 -6.24 11.73
CA THR A 92 8.15 -6.82 12.46
C THR A 92 9.24 -5.78 12.71
N SER A 93 10.19 -6.10 13.60
CA SER A 93 11.39 -5.30 13.80
C SER A 93 12.25 -5.20 12.53
N ALA A 94 12.28 -6.25 11.70
CA ALA A 94 12.97 -6.22 10.41
C ALA A 94 12.33 -5.23 9.43
N ASP A 95 11.00 -5.16 9.37
CA ASP A 95 10.31 -4.12 8.61
C ASP A 95 10.72 -2.73 9.12
N PHE A 96 10.77 -2.52 10.45
CA PHE A 96 11.17 -1.23 11.02
C PHE A 96 12.58 -0.82 10.60
N GLU A 97 13.58 -1.68 10.71
CA GLU A 97 14.96 -1.31 10.36
C GLU A 97 15.12 -0.93 8.88
N PHE A 98 14.45 -1.68 8.00
CA PHE A 98 14.44 -1.39 6.58
C PHE A 98 13.75 -0.06 6.29
N GLU A 99 12.54 0.13 6.81
CA GLU A 99 11.74 1.32 6.55
C GLU A 99 12.29 2.59 7.24
N ARG A 100 12.87 2.45 8.42
CA ARG A 100 13.57 3.54 9.13
C ARG A 100 14.70 4.09 8.27
N SER A 101 15.50 3.23 7.66
CA SER A 101 16.61 3.64 6.79
C SER A 101 16.09 4.43 5.58
N ILE A 102 15.03 3.94 4.92
CA ILE A 102 14.40 4.65 3.79
C ILE A 102 13.82 6.00 4.24
N GLY A 103 13.13 6.04 5.38
CA GLY A 103 12.55 7.26 5.93
C GLY A 103 13.59 8.34 6.20
N GLN A 104 14.75 7.98 6.79
CA GLN A 104 15.85 8.92 7.05
C GLN A 104 16.45 9.49 5.75
N ILE A 105 16.64 8.66 4.73
CA ILE A 105 17.17 9.10 3.44
C ILE A 105 16.15 10.01 2.71
N ASN A 106 14.85 9.68 2.77
CA ASN A 106 13.80 10.56 2.23
C ASN A 106 13.76 11.91 2.95
N LYS A 107 13.90 11.93 4.28
CA LYS A 107 13.95 13.17 5.09
C LYS A 107 15.15 14.04 4.73
N GLN A 108 16.31 13.42 4.49
CA GLN A 108 17.50 14.14 4.04
C GLN A 108 17.32 14.76 2.65
N MET A 109 16.67 14.04 1.72
CA MET A 109 16.41 14.55 0.37
C MET A 109 15.35 15.66 0.34
N HIS A 110 14.29 15.53 1.14
CA HIS A 110 13.19 16.49 1.22
C HIS A 110 12.80 16.73 2.69
N PRO A 111 13.40 17.74 3.35
CA PRO A 111 13.20 18.00 4.78
C PRO A 111 11.76 18.31 5.21
N ASP A 112 10.88 18.68 4.29
CA ASP A 112 9.47 19.00 4.60
C ASP A 112 8.55 17.76 4.59
N ILE A 113 9.09 16.59 4.25
CA ILE A 113 8.33 15.33 4.17
C ILE A 113 8.66 14.45 5.37
N GLU A 114 7.64 14.04 6.11
CA GLU A 114 7.75 13.13 7.26
C GLU A 114 7.35 11.71 6.90
N THR A 115 7.98 10.71 7.52
CA THR A 115 7.52 9.30 7.44
C THR A 115 6.78 8.92 8.72
N VAL A 116 5.56 8.42 8.59
CA VAL A 116 4.71 8.00 9.70
C VAL A 116 4.49 6.50 9.64
N PHE A 117 4.78 5.83 10.75
CA PHE A 117 4.68 4.38 10.88
C PHE A 117 3.43 3.97 11.63
N PHE A 118 2.71 2.99 11.08
CA PHE A 118 1.62 2.28 11.76
C PHE A 118 2.06 0.86 12.04
N LEU A 119 2.02 0.46 13.30
CA LEU A 119 2.14 -0.95 13.66
C LEU A 119 0.93 -1.70 13.14
N ALA A 120 1.15 -2.83 12.46
CA ALA A 120 0.09 -3.74 12.06
C ALA A 120 -0.68 -4.23 13.29
N LEU A 121 -2.00 -4.39 13.15
CA LEU A 121 -2.77 -5.07 14.19
C LEU A 121 -2.34 -6.55 14.27
N PRO A 122 -2.37 -7.17 15.46
CA PRO A 122 -1.87 -8.53 15.67
C PRO A 122 -2.39 -9.56 14.66
N GLN A 123 -3.67 -9.49 14.29
CA GLN A 123 -4.29 -10.40 13.33
C GLN A 123 -3.76 -10.27 11.89
N TYR A 124 -3.08 -9.17 11.55
CA TYR A 124 -2.52 -8.93 10.22
C TYR A 124 -0.99 -9.02 10.18
N THR A 125 -0.33 -9.30 11.30
CA THR A 125 1.14 -9.34 11.37
C THR A 125 1.75 -10.39 10.43
N ALA A 126 1.13 -11.57 10.34
CA ALA A 126 1.58 -12.65 9.45
C ALA A 126 1.15 -12.45 7.98
N LEU A 127 0.27 -11.48 7.69
CA LEU A 127 -0.32 -11.31 6.38
C LEU A 127 0.62 -10.53 5.45
N THR A 128 1.10 -11.19 4.40
CA THR A 128 1.92 -10.58 3.35
C THR A 128 1.34 -10.87 1.98
N SER A 129 1.50 -9.95 1.02
CA SER A 129 1.09 -10.22 -0.37
C SER A 129 1.80 -11.42 -0.96
N SER A 130 3.03 -11.73 -0.52
CA SER A 130 3.76 -12.94 -0.94
C SER A 130 3.02 -14.21 -0.52
N ILE A 131 2.59 -14.32 0.73
CA ILE A 131 1.81 -15.46 1.23
C ILE A 131 0.48 -15.56 0.48
N VAL A 132 -0.19 -14.44 0.24
CA VAL A 132 -1.44 -14.42 -0.56
C VAL A 132 -1.22 -14.98 -1.97
N ARG A 133 -0.16 -14.53 -2.65
CA ARG A 133 0.19 -15.06 -3.98
C ARG A 133 0.53 -16.55 -3.95
N ASP A 134 1.23 -17.02 -2.92
CA ASP A 134 1.61 -18.43 -2.81
C ASP A 134 0.39 -19.32 -2.58
N ILE A 135 -0.61 -18.88 -1.82
CA ILE A 135 -1.90 -19.57 -1.69
C ILE A 135 -2.57 -19.71 -3.07
N ILE A 136 -2.69 -18.61 -3.81
CA ILE A 136 -3.32 -18.58 -5.14
C ILE A 136 -2.57 -19.51 -6.11
N ARG A 137 -1.23 -19.45 -6.13
CA ARG A 137 -0.40 -20.28 -7.02
C ARG A 137 -0.60 -21.76 -6.82
N ASN A 138 -0.88 -22.17 -5.60
CA ASN A 138 -1.07 -23.57 -5.22
C ASN A 138 -2.55 -23.99 -5.15
N GLY A 139 -3.45 -23.18 -5.72
CA GLY A 139 -4.88 -23.49 -5.82
C GLY A 139 -5.67 -23.39 -4.50
N GLY A 140 -5.12 -22.73 -3.48
CA GLY A 140 -5.82 -22.44 -2.23
C GLY A 140 -6.73 -21.21 -2.34
N ASP A 141 -7.68 -21.09 -1.41
CA ASP A 141 -8.56 -19.91 -1.32
C ASP A 141 -7.91 -18.79 -0.49
N ALA A 142 -7.58 -17.68 -1.15
CA ALA A 142 -7.01 -16.51 -0.51
C ALA A 142 -8.03 -15.40 -0.17
N SER A 143 -9.32 -15.64 -0.39
CA SER A 143 -10.37 -14.62 -0.27
C SER A 143 -10.45 -13.97 1.11
N ALA A 144 -10.16 -14.72 2.18
CA ALA A 144 -10.17 -14.21 3.56
C ALA A 144 -9.06 -13.19 3.87
N PHE A 145 -8.04 -13.09 3.02
CA PHE A 145 -6.83 -12.30 3.25
C PHE A 145 -6.77 -10.99 2.45
N VAL A 146 -7.75 -10.77 1.58
CA VAL A 146 -7.88 -9.56 0.76
C VAL A 146 -9.22 -8.88 1.06
N PRO A 147 -9.37 -7.58 0.75
CA PRO A 147 -10.67 -6.92 0.82
C PRO A 147 -11.70 -7.57 -0.10
N GLU A 148 -12.98 -7.43 0.23
CA GLU A 148 -14.08 -8.10 -0.47
C GLU A 148 -14.14 -7.80 -1.97
N ALA A 149 -13.88 -6.54 -2.36
CA ALA A 149 -13.83 -6.13 -3.76
C ALA A 149 -12.78 -6.91 -4.57
N ILE A 150 -11.71 -7.36 -3.92
CA ILE A 150 -10.62 -8.13 -4.55
C ILE A 150 -10.92 -9.63 -4.52
N ALA A 151 -11.52 -10.12 -3.43
CA ALA A 151 -11.82 -11.53 -3.22
C ALA A 151 -12.61 -12.16 -4.38
N HIS A 152 -13.58 -11.43 -4.93
CA HIS A 152 -14.40 -11.86 -6.07
C HIS A 152 -13.57 -12.11 -7.34
N SER A 153 -12.59 -11.26 -7.61
CA SER A 153 -11.72 -11.40 -8.78
C SER A 153 -10.68 -12.51 -8.60
N ILE A 154 -10.17 -12.67 -7.38
CA ILE A 154 -9.15 -13.71 -7.08
C ILE A 154 -9.73 -15.12 -7.08
N LYS A 155 -10.98 -15.34 -6.65
CA LYS A 155 -11.61 -16.68 -6.63
C LYS A 155 -11.63 -17.39 -7.98
N ASN A 156 -11.68 -16.63 -9.08
CA ASN A 156 -11.70 -17.14 -10.44
C ASN A 156 -10.35 -16.99 -11.16
N TYR A 157 -9.32 -16.53 -10.47
CA TYR A 157 -8.02 -16.28 -11.08
C TYR A 157 -7.34 -17.62 -11.41
N LYS A 158 -7.20 -17.90 -12.71
CA LYS A 158 -6.43 -19.03 -13.23
C LYS A 158 -5.08 -18.51 -13.71
N LEU A 159 -4.01 -19.19 -13.29
CA LEU A 159 -2.65 -18.93 -13.74
C LEU A 159 -2.45 -19.26 -15.22
#